data_AF-U2KS36-F1
#
_entry.id   AF-U2KS36-F1
#
_cell.length_a   1.000
_cell.length_b   1.000
_cell.length_c   1.000
_cell.angle_alpha   90.00
_cell.angle_beta   90.00
_cell.angle_gamma   90.00
#
_symmetry.space_group_name_H-M   'P 1'
#
loop_
_entity.id
_entity.type
_entity.pdbx_description
1 polymer ?
#
loop_
_entity_poly.entity_id
_entity_poly.type
_entity_poly.pdbx_seq_one_letter_code
_entity_poly.pdbx_strand_id
1 'polypeptide(L)'
;MLALIKRLLKDNAGLFYYIYSLEIILRLIKNIWKQEAMIDKIHSLWVMVAATLLIIYSTYRLYRLAYTRDSYFYYSLKYSIHQVLLTGTGINIILNLIFYLLYCPAKTFDLFGKTLSLTSYFVLVVTFLYLFRSLSHKVLARNIFLSTLLGTLIAYPLAFYNTFQDKMKPFFIGASSGMEKVHQIYTSILPITIERSSGLHILTSTSTMVNLIIIGLGLLVYFASKPLKVNW
;
A
#
# COMPACT_ATOMS: atom_id res chain seq x y z
N MET A 1 -3.94 22.49 11.04
CA MET A 1 -3.93 21.20 10.31
C MET A 1 -3.55 21.38 8.85
N LEU A 2 -4.11 22.37 8.14
CA LEU A 2 -3.76 22.65 6.74
C LEU A 2 -2.25 22.85 6.48
N ALA A 3 -1.54 23.60 7.34
CA ALA A 3 -0.10 23.78 7.21
C ALA A 3 0.69 22.46 7.34
N LEU A 4 0.28 21.58 8.27
CA LEU A 4 0.85 20.24 8.44
C LEU A 4 0.62 19.38 7.19
N ILE A 5 -0.61 19.36 6.68
CA ILE A 5 -0.98 18.62 5.46
C ILE A 5 -0.16 19.11 4.27
N LYS A 6 -0.13 20.43 4.04
CA LYS A 6 0.62 21.04 2.93
C LYS A 6 2.09 20.67 2.98
N ARG A 7 2.70 20.66 4.18
CA ARG A 7 4.10 20.29 4.35
C ARG A 7 4.35 18.81 4.12
N LEU A 8 3.58 17.93 4.76
CA LEU A 8 3.70 16.48 4.56
C LEU A 8 3.49 16.10 3.09
N LEU A 9 2.54 16.76 2.41
CA LEU A 9 2.30 16.57 0.99
C LEU A 9 3.50 17.04 0.16
N LYS A 10 4.06 18.23 0.44
CA LYS A 10 5.27 18.69 -0.25
C LYS A 10 6.44 17.72 -0.07
N ASP A 11 6.65 17.24 1.15
CA ASP A 11 7.79 16.37 1.46
C ASP A 11 7.61 14.94 0.92
N ASN A 12 6.36 14.48 0.74
CA ASN A 12 6.07 13.13 0.21
C ASN A 12 5.85 13.11 -1.31
N ALA A 13 5.28 14.15 -1.90
CA ALA A 13 4.81 14.14 -3.29
C ALA A 13 5.93 14.19 -4.34
N GLY A 14 7.16 14.58 -3.97
CA GLY A 14 8.28 14.72 -4.90
C GLY A 14 8.47 13.52 -5.83
N LEU A 15 8.66 12.32 -5.28
CA LEU A 15 8.82 11.09 -6.08
C LEU A 15 7.53 10.72 -6.84
N PHE A 16 6.37 10.93 -6.22
CA PHE A 16 5.08 10.64 -6.84
C PHE A 16 4.85 11.48 -8.10
N TYR A 17 5.20 12.76 -8.11
CA TYR A 17 5.06 13.62 -9.30
C TYR A 17 5.84 13.08 -10.51
N TYR A 18 7.08 12.63 -10.30
CA TYR A 18 7.88 12.06 -11.39
C TYR A 18 7.26 10.76 -11.92
N ILE A 19 6.83 9.87 -11.02
CA ILE A 19 6.23 8.59 -11.40
C ILE A 19 4.87 8.80 -12.10
N TYR A 20 4.06 9.76 -11.64
CA TYR A 20 2.78 10.11 -12.29
C TYR A 20 2.99 10.64 -13.69
N SER A 21 3.96 11.55 -13.85
CA SER A 21 4.25 12.16 -15.14
C SER A 21 4.70 11.09 -16.14
N LEU A 22 5.56 10.16 -15.72
CA LEU A 22 6.00 9.06 -16.57
C LEU A 22 4.85 8.12 -16.92
N GLU A 23 3.99 7.77 -15.97
CA GLU A 23 2.81 6.94 -16.23
C GLU A 23 1.85 7.58 -17.24
N ILE A 24 1.59 8.89 -17.11
CA ILE A 24 0.76 9.62 -18.07
C ILE A 24 1.36 9.51 -19.49
N ILE A 25 2.68 9.72 -19.63
CA ILE A 25 3.37 9.61 -20.92
C ILE A 25 3.26 8.18 -21.47
N LEU A 26 3.52 7.15 -20.65
CA LEU A 26 3.43 5.75 -21.09
C LEU A 26 2.00 5.36 -21.48
N ARG A 27 0.99 5.85 -20.76
CA ARG A 27 -0.41 5.65 -21.10
C ARG A 27 -0.79 6.32 -22.42
N LEU A 28 -0.25 7.51 -22.70
CA LEU A 28 -0.43 8.17 -24.00
C LEU A 28 0.23 7.37 -25.13
N ILE A 29 1.46 6.89 -24.94
CA ILE A 29 2.17 6.03 -25.91
C ILE A 29 1.34 4.77 -26.19
N LYS A 30 0.90 4.07 -25.16
CA LYS A 30 0.04 2.89 -25.29
C LYS A 30 -1.26 3.18 -26.05
N ASN A 31 -1.88 4.33 -25.81
CA ASN A 31 -3.11 4.74 -26.52
C ASN A 31 -2.88 5.07 -27.99
N ILE A 32 -1.67 5.44 -28.40
CA ILE A 32 -1.33 5.70 -29.81
C ILE A 32 -1.02 4.38 -30.53
N TRP A 33 -0.35 3.45 -29.85
CA TRP A 33 0.17 2.20 -30.43
C TRP A 33 -0.63 0.95 -29.97
N LYS A 34 -1.96 1.05 -29.98
CA LYS A 34 -2.92 0.11 -29.34
C LYS A 34 -2.81 -1.37 -29.71
N GLN A 35 -2.04 -1.75 -30.72
CA GLN A 35 -1.92 -3.12 -31.21
C GLN A 35 -0.54 -3.76 -30.96
N GLU A 36 0.38 -3.04 -30.34
CA GLU A 36 1.74 -3.54 -30.08
C GLU A 36 1.82 -4.29 -28.74
N ALA A 37 1.83 -5.62 -28.82
CA ALA A 37 1.94 -6.49 -27.64
C ALA A 37 3.19 -6.22 -26.78
N MET A 38 4.26 -5.69 -27.39
CA MET A 38 5.47 -5.32 -26.66
C MET A 38 5.26 -4.10 -25.75
N ILE A 39 4.48 -3.11 -26.20
CA ILE A 39 4.19 -1.89 -25.44
C ILE A 39 3.32 -2.22 -24.21
N ASP A 40 2.36 -3.13 -24.35
CA ASP A 40 1.55 -3.59 -23.24
C ASP A 40 2.35 -4.31 -22.15
N LYS A 41 3.35 -5.11 -22.54
CA LYS A 41 4.26 -5.79 -21.60
C LYS A 41 5.14 -4.79 -20.87
N ILE A 42 5.73 -3.82 -21.58
CA ILE A 42 6.57 -2.78 -20.99
C ILE A 42 5.77 -1.93 -20.01
N HIS A 43 4.56 -1.49 -20.41
CA HIS A 43 3.66 -0.73 -19.54
C HIS A 43 3.30 -1.52 -18.28
N SER A 44 2.97 -2.80 -18.43
CA SER A 44 2.63 -3.67 -17.30
C SER A 44 3.80 -3.86 -16.32
N LEU A 45 5.01 -4.07 -16.85
CA LEU A 45 6.23 -4.17 -16.05
C LEU A 45 6.51 -2.86 -15.30
N TRP A 46 6.38 -1.72 -15.99
CA TRP A 46 6.53 -0.40 -15.40
C TRP A 46 5.56 -0.19 -14.24
N VAL A 47 4.26 -0.43 -14.45
CA VAL A 47 3.22 -0.27 -13.42
C VAL A 47 3.54 -1.10 -12.18
N MET A 48 3.96 -2.36 -12.38
CA MET A 48 4.35 -3.25 -11.28
C MET A 48 5.53 -2.67 -10.49
N VAL A 49 6.63 -2.32 -11.17
CA VAL A 49 7.84 -1.78 -10.53
C VAL A 49 7.53 -0.45 -9.82
N ALA A 50 6.84 0.46 -10.49
CA ALA A 50 6.48 1.76 -9.95
C ALA A 50 5.56 1.65 -8.73
N ALA A 51 4.52 0.80 -8.78
CA ALA A 51 3.64 0.58 -7.65
C ALA A 51 4.39 0.01 -6.43
N THR A 52 5.29 -0.96 -6.64
CA THR A 52 6.11 -1.52 -5.56
C THR A 52 7.05 -0.46 -4.97
N LEU A 53 7.73 0.32 -5.81
CA LEU A 53 8.63 1.38 -5.36
C LEU A 53 7.91 2.47 -4.57
N LEU A 54 6.71 2.89 -5.02
CA LEU A 54 5.90 3.88 -4.31
C LEU A 54 5.48 3.41 -2.93
N ILE A 55 5.10 2.13 -2.79
CA ILE A 55 4.77 1.53 -1.50
C ILE A 55 6.00 1.50 -0.58
N ILE A 56 7.15 1.02 -1.08
CA ILE A 56 8.39 0.98 -0.32
C ILE A 56 8.79 2.39 0.13
N TYR A 57 8.70 3.37 -0.77
CA TYR A 57 8.98 4.76 -0.49
C TYR A 57 8.05 5.33 0.59
N SER A 58 6.73 5.13 0.46
CA SER A 58 5.75 5.55 1.46
C SER A 58 6.02 4.94 2.84
N THR A 59 6.34 3.65 2.89
CA THR A 59 6.65 2.94 4.14
C THR A 59 7.94 3.45 4.77
N TYR A 60 8.98 3.67 3.96
CA TYR A 60 10.23 4.27 4.42
C TYR A 60 10.02 5.69 4.99
N ARG A 61 9.17 6.50 4.35
CA ARG A 61 8.83 7.84 4.83
C ARG A 61 8.10 7.80 6.17
N LEU A 62 7.15 6.88 6.35
CA LEU A 62 6.48 6.66 7.64
C LEU A 62 7.45 6.18 8.72
N TYR A 63 8.36 5.26 8.38
CA TYR A 63 9.42 4.82 9.28
C TYR A 63 10.31 6.00 9.71
N ARG A 64 10.73 6.87 8.78
CA ARG A 64 11.50 8.07 9.13
C ARG A 64 10.72 9.02 10.02
N LEU A 65 9.44 9.28 9.72
CA LEU A 65 8.58 10.11 10.57
C LEU A 65 8.45 9.54 11.99
N ALA A 66 8.39 8.22 12.12
CA ALA A 66 8.28 7.56 13.42
C ALA A 66 9.60 7.49 14.19
N TYR A 67 10.74 7.21 13.54
CA TYR A 67 12.00 6.87 14.22
C TYR A 67 13.12 7.89 14.11
N THR A 68 13.02 8.87 13.20
CA THR A 68 14.09 9.87 12.99
C THR A 68 13.69 11.25 13.48
N ARG A 69 14.62 11.91 14.16
CA ARG A 69 14.51 13.30 14.59
C ARG A 69 14.67 14.30 13.45
N ASP A 70 14.95 13.86 12.21
CA ASP A 70 14.99 14.73 11.02
C ASP A 70 13.68 15.48 10.81
N SER A 71 12.60 14.96 11.41
CA SER A 71 11.29 15.56 11.46
C SER A 71 11.11 16.50 12.67
N TYR A 72 12.18 17.01 13.29
CA TYR A 72 12.15 17.85 14.51
C TYR A 72 11.18 19.04 14.37
N PHE A 73 11.07 19.57 13.16
CA PHE A 73 10.10 20.61 12.82
C PHE A 73 8.65 20.19 13.13
N TYR A 74 8.27 18.94 12.87
CA TYR A 74 6.93 18.44 13.19
C TYR A 74 6.68 18.33 14.70
N TYR A 75 7.74 18.15 15.49
CA TYR A 75 7.70 18.20 16.96
C TYR A 75 7.66 19.64 17.50
N SER A 76 8.08 20.64 16.69
CA SER A 76 7.92 22.06 17.03
C SER A 76 6.52 22.61 16.73
N LEU A 77 5.77 21.93 15.86
CA LEU A 77 4.34 22.20 15.69
C LEU A 77 3.58 21.69 16.92
N LYS A 78 2.49 22.35 17.34
CA LYS A 78 1.60 21.93 18.45
C LYS A 78 0.83 20.61 18.20
N TYR A 79 1.31 19.75 17.28
CA TYR A 79 0.68 18.49 16.92
C TYR A 79 1.40 17.32 17.58
N SER A 80 0.62 16.36 18.08
CA SER A 80 1.19 15.10 18.58
C SER A 80 1.76 14.27 17.43
N ILE A 81 2.79 13.47 17.72
CA ILE A 81 3.39 12.54 16.74
C ILE A 81 2.33 11.60 16.12
N HIS A 82 1.31 11.21 16.89
CA HIS A 82 0.18 10.42 16.40
C HIS A 82 -0.61 11.13 15.31
N GLN A 83 -0.89 12.42 15.48
CA GLN A 83 -1.61 13.22 14.48
C GLN A 83 -0.77 13.37 13.21
N VAL A 84 0.54 13.61 13.35
CA VAL A 84 1.46 13.73 12.21
C VAL A 84 1.54 12.42 11.44
N LEU A 85 1.70 11.29 12.13
CA LEU A 85 1.80 9.98 11.49
C LEU A 85 0.49 9.57 10.81
N LEU A 86 -0.66 9.72 11.47
CA LEU A 86 -1.97 9.43 10.87
C LEU A 86 -2.24 10.29 9.64
N THR A 87 -1.89 11.58 9.70
CA THR A 87 -2.02 12.49 8.55
C THR A 87 -1.09 12.08 7.42
N GLY A 88 0.16 11.72 7.73
CA GLY A 88 1.14 11.22 6.76
C GLY A 88 0.69 9.91 6.10
N THR A 89 0.09 9.01 6.87
CA THR A 89 -0.52 7.77 6.38
C THR A 89 -1.67 8.05 5.43
N GLY A 90 -2.59 8.95 5.79
CA GLY A 90 -3.68 9.37 4.91
C GLY A 90 -3.17 9.94 3.58
N ILE A 91 -2.15 10.80 3.63
CA ILE A 91 -1.51 11.36 2.42
C ILE A 91 -0.90 10.24 1.56
N ASN A 92 -0.19 9.29 2.17
CA ASN A 92 0.40 8.16 1.42
C ASN A 92 -0.66 7.26 0.78
N ILE A 93 -1.78 7.00 1.46
CA ILE A 93 -2.93 6.27 0.90
C ILE A 93 -3.46 7.01 -0.33
N ILE A 94 -3.73 8.32 -0.20
CA ILE A 94 -4.27 9.14 -1.30
C ILE A 94 -3.31 9.16 -2.49
N LEU A 95 -2.01 9.35 -2.26
CA LEU A 95 -1.03 9.37 -3.34
C LEU A 95 -0.96 8.01 -4.05
N ASN A 96 -0.87 6.89 -3.32
CA ASN A 96 -0.90 5.56 -3.95
C ASN A 96 -2.22 5.28 -4.69
N LEU A 97 -3.35 5.82 -4.20
CA LEU A 97 -4.63 5.75 -4.91
C LEU A 97 -4.62 6.56 -6.20
N ILE A 98 -4.07 7.79 -6.20
CA ILE A 98 -3.94 8.58 -7.42
C ILE A 98 -3.12 7.81 -8.46
N PHE A 99 -2.01 7.17 -8.07
CA PHE A 99 -1.24 6.33 -9.01
C PHE A 99 -2.11 5.22 -9.61
N TYR A 100 -2.89 4.53 -8.77
CA TYR A 100 -3.82 3.51 -9.21
C TYR A 100 -4.84 4.03 -10.23
N LEU A 101 -5.39 5.23 -10.01
CA LEU A 101 -6.31 5.87 -10.97
C LEU A 101 -5.63 6.18 -12.31
N LEU A 102 -4.32 6.45 -12.32
CA LEU A 102 -3.56 6.76 -13.53
C LEU A 102 -3.30 5.54 -14.39
N TYR A 103 -3.06 4.37 -13.83
CA TYR A 103 -2.75 3.17 -14.63
C TYR A 103 -3.93 2.22 -14.82
N CYS A 104 -4.94 2.22 -13.94
CA CYS A 104 -6.01 1.23 -13.98
C CYS A 104 -7.00 1.49 -15.14
N PRO A 105 -7.30 0.49 -15.99
CA PRO A 105 -8.37 0.57 -16.97
C PRO A 105 -9.76 0.71 -16.32
N ALA A 106 -10.65 1.48 -16.94
CA ALA A 106 -12.01 1.68 -16.43
C ALA A 106 -12.82 0.38 -16.26
N LYS A 107 -12.57 -0.64 -17.11
CA LYS A 107 -13.28 -1.93 -17.05
C LYS A 107 -12.93 -2.79 -15.83
N THR A 108 -11.73 -2.63 -15.26
CA THR A 108 -11.23 -3.40 -14.11
C THR A 108 -11.14 -2.55 -12.84
N PHE A 109 -11.88 -1.45 -12.82
CA PHE A 109 -11.83 -0.44 -11.77
C PHE A 109 -12.52 -0.92 -10.50
N ASP A 110 -11.73 -1.36 -9.52
CA ASP A 110 -12.20 -1.61 -8.15
C ASP A 110 -11.49 -0.66 -7.18
N LEU A 111 -12.06 0.53 -7.03
CA LEU A 111 -11.54 1.57 -6.12
C LEU A 111 -11.75 1.19 -4.66
N PHE A 112 -12.86 0.55 -4.34
CA PHE A 112 -13.22 0.20 -2.97
C PHE A 112 -12.27 -0.85 -2.41
N GLY A 113 -12.09 -1.97 -3.12
CA GLY A 113 -11.16 -3.03 -2.74
C GLY A 113 -9.73 -2.51 -2.63
N LYS A 114 -9.27 -1.70 -3.61
CA LYS A 114 -7.94 -1.08 -3.57
C LYS A 114 -7.77 -0.15 -2.36
N THR A 115 -8.76 0.67 -2.04
CA THR A 115 -8.72 1.60 -0.90
C THR A 115 -8.63 0.85 0.42
N LEU A 116 -9.45 -0.19 0.61
CA LEU A 116 -9.39 -1.02 1.81
C LEU A 116 -8.06 -1.74 1.95
N SER A 117 -7.53 -2.25 0.85
CA SER A 117 -6.25 -2.95 0.80
C SER A 117 -5.07 -2.03 1.15
N LEU A 118 -5.01 -0.82 0.59
CA LEU A 118 -4.00 0.16 0.97
C LEU A 118 -4.15 0.61 2.43
N THR A 119 -5.40 0.80 2.88
CA THR A 119 -5.68 1.20 4.26
C THR A 119 -5.25 0.12 5.24
N SER A 120 -5.58 -1.15 4.99
CA SER A 120 -5.19 -2.28 5.83
C SER A 120 -3.67 -2.39 5.93
N TYR A 121 -2.95 -2.24 4.82
CA TYR A 121 -1.50 -2.20 4.83
C TYR A 121 -0.92 -1.07 5.67
N PHE A 122 -1.32 0.18 5.41
CA PHE A 122 -0.73 1.30 6.12
C PHE A 122 -1.12 1.36 7.60
N VAL A 123 -2.29 0.84 7.96
CA VAL A 123 -2.67 0.62 9.36
C VAL A 123 -1.69 -0.38 10.00
N LEU A 124 -1.44 -1.54 9.37
CA LEU A 124 -0.45 -2.50 9.88
C LEU A 124 0.94 -1.88 10.03
N VAL A 125 1.42 -1.14 9.04
CA VAL A 125 2.70 -0.43 9.09
C VAL A 125 2.75 0.48 10.31
N VAL A 126 1.76 1.36 10.49
CA VAL A 126 1.71 2.30 11.62
C VAL A 126 1.65 1.56 12.95
N THR A 127 0.82 0.53 13.07
CA THR A 127 0.67 -0.25 14.30
C THR A 127 1.98 -0.96 14.65
N PHE A 128 2.65 -1.60 13.70
CA PHE A 128 3.94 -2.24 13.92
C PHE A 128 5.03 -1.23 14.27
N LEU A 129 5.10 -0.09 13.58
CA LEU A 129 6.05 0.98 13.91
C LEU A 129 5.88 1.41 15.38
N TYR A 130 4.65 1.56 15.87
CA TYR A 130 4.41 1.94 17.26
C TYR A 130 4.77 0.85 18.27
N LEU A 131 4.31 -0.38 18.03
CA LEU A 131 4.61 -1.51 18.91
C LEU A 131 6.13 -1.68 19.08
N PHE A 132 6.87 -1.71 17.97
CA PHE A 132 8.31 -1.95 18.04
C PHE A 132 9.10 -0.71 18.46
N ARG A 133 8.55 0.50 18.35
CA ARG A 133 9.19 1.72 18.88
C ARG A 133 9.27 1.72 20.41
N SER A 134 8.43 0.96 21.10
CA SER A 134 8.50 0.79 22.55
C SER A 134 9.70 -0.05 23.02
N LEU A 135 10.35 -0.79 22.13
CA LEU A 135 11.53 -1.60 22.48
C LEU A 135 12.72 -0.71 22.85
N SER A 136 13.66 -1.24 23.64
CA SER A 136 14.82 -0.52 24.19
C SER A 136 16.10 -0.61 23.37
N HIS A 137 16.10 -1.33 22.24
CA HIS A 137 17.22 -1.41 21.28
C HIS A 137 16.78 -1.05 19.86
N LYS A 138 17.28 0.08 19.29
CA LYS A 138 16.81 0.63 17.99
C LYS A 138 17.01 -0.33 16.81
N VAL A 139 18.18 -0.96 16.76
CA VAL A 139 18.54 -1.89 15.67
C VAL A 139 17.66 -3.13 15.72
N LEU A 140 17.48 -3.68 16.93
CA LEU A 140 16.61 -4.82 17.15
C LEU A 140 15.15 -4.50 16.79
N ALA A 141 14.64 -3.36 17.24
CA ALA A 141 13.30 -2.88 16.93
C ALA A 141 13.04 -2.76 15.43
N ARG A 142 13.99 -2.16 14.69
CA ARG A 142 13.93 -2.03 13.24
C ARG A 142 13.89 -3.40 12.56
N ASN A 143 14.76 -4.32 12.96
CA ASN A 143 14.86 -5.64 12.34
C ASN A 143 13.59 -6.45 12.60
N ILE A 144 13.06 -6.42 13.83
CA ILE A 144 11.79 -7.08 14.16
C ILE A 144 10.66 -6.45 13.33
N PHE A 145 10.57 -5.13 13.26
CA PHE A 145 9.58 -4.44 12.41
C PHE A 145 9.62 -4.92 10.96
N LEU A 146 10.81 -4.93 10.34
CA LEU A 146 10.97 -5.35 8.94
C LEU A 146 10.59 -6.83 8.76
N SER A 147 11.05 -7.70 9.64
CA SER A 147 10.75 -9.13 9.58
C SER A 147 9.25 -9.41 9.76
N THR A 148 8.60 -8.75 10.72
CA THR A 148 7.15 -8.90 10.95
C THR A 148 6.36 -8.35 9.77
N LEU A 149 6.75 -7.20 9.22
CA LEU A 149 6.07 -6.62 8.05
C LEU A 149 6.19 -7.55 6.83
N LEU A 150 7.41 -8.00 6.50
CA LEU A 150 7.65 -8.93 5.38
C LEU A 150 6.92 -10.25 5.59
N GLY A 151 7.00 -10.82 6.79
CA GLY A 151 6.29 -12.04 7.14
C GLY A 151 4.78 -11.91 6.94
N THR A 152 4.18 -10.79 7.35
CA THR A 152 2.75 -10.54 7.19
C THR A 152 2.36 -10.38 5.71
N LEU A 153 3.19 -9.65 4.93
CA LEU A 153 2.97 -9.44 3.49
C LEU A 153 3.05 -10.73 2.66
N ILE A 154 3.83 -11.71 3.11
CA ILE A 154 3.95 -13.02 2.46
C ILE A 154 2.87 -13.98 2.97
N ALA A 155 2.68 -14.05 4.28
CA ALA A 155 1.76 -15.00 4.91
C ALA A 155 0.31 -14.78 4.48
N TYR A 156 -0.15 -13.54 4.34
CA TYR A 156 -1.55 -13.28 3.99
C TYR A 156 -1.90 -13.76 2.56
N PRO A 157 -1.18 -13.36 1.48
CA PRO A 157 -1.41 -13.90 0.15
C PRO A 157 -1.27 -15.43 0.08
N LEU A 158 -0.30 -16.03 0.78
CA LEU A 158 -0.12 -17.48 0.81
C LEU A 158 -1.28 -18.20 1.50
N ALA A 159 -1.75 -17.71 2.65
CA ALA A 159 -2.90 -18.28 3.35
C ALA A 159 -4.17 -18.18 2.50
N PHE A 160 -4.36 -17.03 1.84
CA PHE A 160 -5.48 -16.80 0.94
C PHE A 160 -5.44 -17.75 -0.26
N TYR A 161 -4.25 -17.94 -0.87
CA TYR A 161 -4.04 -18.92 -1.93
C TYR A 161 -4.36 -20.35 -1.47
N ASN A 162 -3.78 -20.80 -0.36
CA ASN A 162 -3.99 -22.16 0.14
C ASN A 162 -5.47 -22.46 0.43
N THR A 163 -6.24 -21.46 0.84
CA THR A 163 -7.67 -21.61 1.16
C THR A 163 -8.55 -21.65 -0.09
N PHE A 164 -8.15 -20.96 -1.16
CA PHE A 164 -9.00 -20.72 -2.34
C PHE A 164 -8.40 -21.19 -3.67
N GLN A 165 -7.32 -21.97 -3.65
CA GLN A 165 -6.59 -22.45 -4.83
C GLN A 165 -7.51 -23.05 -5.91
N ASP A 166 -8.58 -23.75 -5.52
CA ASP A 166 -9.50 -24.41 -6.46
C ASP A 166 -10.37 -23.43 -7.25
N LYS A 167 -10.52 -22.19 -6.75
CA LYS A 167 -11.33 -21.12 -7.35
C LYS A 167 -10.49 -20.10 -8.13
N MET A 168 -9.16 -20.25 -8.14
CA MET A 168 -8.21 -19.24 -8.62
C MET A 168 -7.45 -19.62 -9.89
N LYS A 169 -7.67 -20.80 -10.48
CA LYS A 169 -6.84 -21.28 -11.59
C LYS A 169 -7.31 -20.75 -12.96
N PRO A 170 -6.45 -20.10 -13.76
CA PRO A 170 -5.04 -19.75 -13.52
C PRO A 170 -4.85 -18.42 -12.74
N PHE A 171 -3.82 -18.35 -11.89
CA PHE A 171 -3.49 -17.18 -11.05
C PHE A 171 -2.09 -16.64 -11.32
N PHE A 172 -1.92 -15.33 -11.11
CA PHE A 172 -0.65 -14.61 -11.11
C PHE A 172 -0.59 -13.71 -9.87
N ILE A 173 0.60 -13.47 -9.34
CA ILE A 173 0.79 -12.48 -8.26
C ILE A 173 1.34 -11.21 -8.89
N GLY A 174 0.68 -10.06 -8.67
CA GLY A 174 1.22 -8.76 -9.06
C GLY A 174 1.15 -8.39 -10.55
N ALA A 175 0.47 -9.18 -11.40
CA ALA A 175 0.30 -8.83 -12.81
C ALA A 175 -0.76 -7.72 -13.01
N SER A 176 -0.41 -6.66 -13.75
CA SER A 176 -1.37 -5.62 -14.12
C SER A 176 -2.28 -6.08 -15.26
N SER A 177 -3.52 -5.59 -15.23
CA SER A 177 -4.70 -5.98 -16.00
C SER A 177 -4.65 -5.75 -17.52
N GLY A 178 -3.56 -6.09 -18.19
CA GLY A 178 -3.44 -5.98 -19.65
C GLY A 178 -4.28 -6.99 -20.43
N MET A 179 -4.87 -8.00 -19.77
CA MET A 179 -5.65 -9.06 -20.40
C MET A 179 -7.13 -8.89 -20.07
N GLU A 180 -8.00 -8.85 -21.09
CA GLU A 180 -9.44 -8.50 -20.97
C GLU A 180 -10.28 -9.41 -20.05
N LYS A 181 -9.73 -10.54 -19.57
CA LYS A 181 -10.43 -11.50 -18.70
C LYS A 181 -9.85 -11.56 -17.28
N VAL A 182 -8.97 -10.64 -16.92
CA VAL A 182 -8.22 -10.72 -15.67
C VAL A 182 -8.82 -9.82 -14.58
N HIS A 183 -9.10 -10.42 -13.43
CA HIS A 183 -9.59 -9.77 -12.22
C HIS A 183 -8.49 -9.66 -11.17
N GLN A 184 -8.46 -8.55 -10.43
CA GLN A 184 -7.53 -8.34 -9.31
C GLN A 184 -8.26 -8.50 -7.98
N ILE A 185 -7.64 -9.26 -7.07
CA ILE A 185 -8.09 -9.47 -5.70
C ILE A 185 -7.08 -8.86 -4.76
N TYR A 186 -7.52 -7.89 -3.98
CA TYR A 186 -6.65 -7.04 -3.20
C TYR A 186 -6.44 -7.55 -1.77
N THR A 187 -5.45 -8.43 -1.59
CA THR A 187 -5.07 -9.03 -0.30
C THR A 187 -3.93 -8.25 0.40
N SER A 188 -4.05 -6.91 0.49
CA SER A 188 -3.14 -5.89 1.11
C SER A 188 -2.39 -4.98 0.12
N ILE A 189 -1.32 -5.43 -0.54
CA ILE A 189 -0.63 -4.64 -1.58
C ILE A 189 -0.37 -5.45 -2.84
N LEU A 190 -0.03 -6.73 -2.67
CA LEU A 190 0.20 -7.64 -3.78
C LEU A 190 -1.16 -8.17 -4.25
N PRO A 191 -1.76 -7.61 -5.32
CA PRO A 191 -3.01 -8.15 -5.81
C PRO A 191 -2.77 -9.56 -6.34
N ILE A 192 -3.67 -10.47 -6.00
CA ILE A 192 -3.77 -11.76 -6.67
C ILE A 192 -4.58 -11.53 -7.93
N THR A 193 -4.01 -11.91 -9.06
CA THR A 193 -4.52 -11.66 -10.39
C THR A 193 -5.05 -12.96 -10.96
N ILE A 194 -6.31 -13.01 -11.40
CA ILE A 194 -6.99 -14.25 -11.78
C ILE A 194 -7.66 -14.08 -13.14
N GLU A 195 -7.45 -15.01 -14.06
CA GLU A 195 -7.99 -14.94 -15.44
C GLU A 195 -9.36 -15.61 -15.59
N ARG A 196 -9.68 -16.61 -14.77
CA ARG A 196 -10.99 -17.25 -14.69
C ARG A 196 -11.22 -17.71 -13.25
N SER A 197 -12.33 -17.29 -12.62
CA SER A 197 -12.68 -17.76 -11.28
C SER A 197 -14.14 -18.17 -11.19
N SER A 198 -14.40 -19.45 -10.91
CA SER A 198 -15.68 -19.93 -10.40
C SER A 198 -15.82 -19.48 -8.94
N GLY A 199 -16.35 -18.27 -8.74
CA GLY A 199 -16.58 -17.71 -7.41
C GLY A 199 -15.86 -16.39 -7.12
N LEU A 200 -15.67 -15.53 -8.13
CA LEU A 200 -15.08 -14.19 -7.96
C LEU A 200 -15.67 -13.43 -6.76
N HIS A 201 -17.00 -13.46 -6.63
CA HIS A 201 -17.72 -12.82 -5.51
C HIS A 201 -17.26 -13.33 -4.14
N ILE A 202 -17.02 -14.63 -3.99
CA ILE A 202 -16.55 -15.22 -2.73
C ILE A 202 -15.13 -14.72 -2.42
N LEU A 203 -14.27 -14.66 -3.45
CA LEU A 203 -12.90 -14.23 -3.27
C LEU A 203 -12.82 -12.73 -2.93
N THR A 204 -13.55 -11.88 -3.65
CA THR A 204 -13.57 -10.43 -3.40
C THR A 204 -14.21 -10.08 -2.06
N SER A 205 -15.33 -10.72 -1.71
CA SER A 205 -15.98 -10.51 -0.40
C SER A 205 -15.11 -10.98 0.76
N THR A 206 -14.46 -12.15 0.64
CA THR A 206 -13.53 -12.64 1.69
C THR A 206 -12.33 -11.70 1.84
N SER A 207 -11.72 -11.28 0.73
CA SER A 207 -10.59 -10.33 0.76
C SER A 207 -10.99 -9.00 1.41
N THR A 208 -12.19 -8.51 1.09
CA THR A 208 -12.77 -7.30 1.69
C THR A 208 -12.94 -7.47 3.20
N MET A 209 -13.54 -8.58 3.64
CA MET A 209 -13.78 -8.87 5.04
C MET A 209 -12.47 -8.97 5.83
N VAL A 210 -11.46 -9.65 5.28
CA VAL A 210 -10.14 -9.76 5.93
C VAL A 210 -9.46 -8.39 6.03
N ASN A 211 -9.50 -7.56 4.99
CA ASN A 211 -8.97 -6.19 5.07
C ASN A 211 -9.68 -5.36 6.14
N LEU A 212 -11.00 -5.46 6.26
CA LEU A 212 -11.77 -4.78 7.32
C LEU A 212 -11.37 -5.27 8.72
N ILE A 213 -11.19 -6.58 8.90
CA ILE A 213 -10.72 -7.17 10.16
C ILE A 213 -9.33 -6.63 10.52
N ILE A 214 -8.41 -6.60 9.55
CA ILE A 214 -7.05 -6.06 9.72
C ILE A 214 -7.10 -4.59 10.13
N ILE A 215 -7.94 -3.78 9.48
CA ILE A 215 -8.12 -2.36 9.83
C ILE A 215 -8.65 -2.23 11.26
N GLY A 216 -9.72 -2.97 11.60
CA GLY A 216 -10.33 -2.92 12.93
C GLY A 216 -9.35 -3.32 14.04
N LEU A 217 -8.73 -4.49 13.91
CA LEU A 217 -7.73 -4.96 14.88
C LEU A 217 -6.50 -4.06 14.93
N GLY A 218 -6.01 -3.62 13.78
CA GLY A 218 -4.85 -2.75 13.68
C GLY A 218 -5.07 -1.40 14.37
N LEU A 219 -6.25 -0.79 14.21
CA LEU A 219 -6.65 0.43 14.91
C LEU A 219 -6.80 0.20 16.41
N LEU A 220 -7.43 -0.90 16.84
CA LEU A 220 -7.55 -1.24 18.27
C LEU A 220 -6.17 -1.37 18.93
N VAL A 221 -5.26 -2.13 18.32
CA VAL A 221 -3.89 -2.30 18.82
C VAL A 221 -3.12 -0.98 18.77
N TYR A 222 -3.32 -0.16 17.74
CA TYR A 222 -2.72 1.17 17.66
C TYR A 222 -3.15 2.08 18.83
N PHE A 223 -4.46 2.15 19.13
CA PHE A 223 -4.94 2.96 20.24
C PHE A 223 -4.51 2.40 21.60
N ALA A 224 -4.46 1.07 21.75
CA ALA A 224 -3.97 0.42 22.97
C ALA A 224 -2.46 0.60 23.18
N SER A 225 -1.67 0.72 22.11
CA SER A 225 -0.21 0.95 22.18
C SER A 225 0.18 2.42 22.28
N LYS A 226 -0.73 3.35 21.98
CA LYS A 226 -0.55 4.80 22.12
C LYS A 226 0.07 5.26 23.47
N PRO A 227 -0.34 4.74 24.65
CA PRO A 227 0.23 5.16 25.94
C PRO A 227 1.61 4.57 26.24
N LEU A 228 2.11 3.61 25.45
CA LEU A 228 3.43 3.01 25.69
C LEU A 228 4.53 4.07 25.58
N LYS A 229 5.44 4.08 26.56
CA LYS A 229 6.56 5.02 26.57
C LYS A 229 7.43 4.79 25.33
N VAL A 230 7.62 5.87 24.58
CA VAL A 230 8.51 5.90 23.43
C VAL A 230 9.93 6.09 23.93
N ASN A 231 10.79 5.09 23.72
CA ASN A 231 12.18 5.14 24.21
C ASN A 231 13.11 6.01 23.35
N TRP A 232 12.62 6.60 22.25
CA TRP A 232 13.45 7.29 21.23
C TRP A 232 12.79 8.47 20.53
#